data_AF-A0A2D4YXY4-F1
#
_entry.id   AF-A0A2D4YXY4-F1
#
_cell.length_a   1.000
_cell.length_b   1.000
_cell.length_c   1.000
_cell.angle_alpha   90.00
_cell.angle_beta   90.00
_cell.angle_gamma   90.00
#
_symmetry.space_group_name_H-M   'P 1'
#
loop_
_entity.id
_entity.type
_entity.pdbx_description
1 polymer ?
#
loop_
_entity_poly.entity_id
_entity_poly.type
_entity_poly.pdbx_seq_one_letter_code
_entity_poly.pdbx_strand_id
1 'polypeptide(L)'
;MNYSQYIDEFVQAVIYDHSVATGLKACESNQQIVDYAFSLGYSFTHSEWSDYVEADWLLLPAPQSDLIRAADVTHWSWAFRQVSSWRAMLMEGA
;
A
#
# COMPACT_ATOMS: atom_id res chain seq x y z
N MET A 1 10.87 3.71 -13.80
CA MET A 1 10.15 4.88 -13.25
C MET A 1 10.88 5.26 -11.96
N ASN A 2 11.30 6.52 -11.81
CA ASN A 2 11.82 6.99 -10.52
C ASN A 2 10.61 7.53 -9.75
N TYR A 3 10.21 6.81 -8.71
CA TYR A 3 9.18 7.27 -7.80
C TYR A 3 9.77 8.26 -6.79
N SER A 4 8.91 9.05 -6.14
CA SER A 4 9.33 9.89 -5.02
C SER A 4 9.99 9.02 -3.94
N GLN A 5 11.18 9.40 -3.47
CA GLN A 5 11.89 8.73 -2.37
C GLN A 5 10.98 8.53 -1.15
N TYR A 6 10.04 9.44 -0.92
CA TYR A 6 9.05 9.36 0.15
C TYR A 6 8.09 8.17 0.03
N ILE A 7 7.80 7.68 -1.17
CA ILE A 7 6.95 6.50 -1.36
C ILE A 7 7.70 5.26 -0.86
N ASP A 8 8.95 5.08 -1.27
CA ASP A 8 9.75 3.93 -0.85
C ASP A 8 9.99 3.96 0.67
N GLU A 9 10.32 5.12 1.23
CA GLU A 9 10.48 5.29 2.68
C GLU A 9 9.19 4.97 3.45
N PHE A 10 8.04 5.43 2.97
CA PHE A 10 6.74 5.11 3.58
C PHE A 10 6.41 3.62 3.47
N VAL A 11 6.65 3.00 2.32
CA VAL A 11 6.45 1.56 2.11
C VAL A 11 7.30 0.75 3.10
N GLN A 12 8.57 1.13 3.29
CA GLN A 12 9.44 0.49 4.29
C GLN A 12 8.99 0.77 5.73
N ALA A 13 8.54 1.99 6.04
CA ALA A 13 8.04 2.35 7.36
C ALA A 13 6.84 1.49 7.77
N VAL A 14 5.90 1.21 6.86
CA VAL A 14 4.78 0.28 7.11
C VAL A 14 5.27 -1.14 7.48
N ILE A 15 6.39 -1.60 6.90
CA ILE A 15 6.93 -2.94 7.17
C ILE A 15 7.60 -3.00 8.54
N TYR A 16 8.38 -1.98 8.89
CA TYR A 16 9.23 -2.00 10.09
C TYR A 16 8.63 -1.34 11.32
N ASP A 17 7.67 -0.43 11.16
CA ASP A 17 7.00 0.25 12.26
C ASP A 17 5.54 -0.23 12.41
N HIS A 18 5.29 -0.99 13.47
CA HIS A 18 3.96 -1.53 13.76
C HIS A 18 2.90 -0.44 14.01
N SER A 19 3.30 0.74 14.49
CA SER A 19 2.37 1.86 14.68
C SER A 19 1.89 2.40 13.33
N VAL A 20 2.80 2.48 12.36
CA VAL A 20 2.50 2.88 10.98
C VAL A 20 1.60 1.85 10.29
N ALA A 21 1.93 0.56 10.43
CA ALA A 21 1.09 -0.53 9.94
C ALA A 21 -0.32 -0.51 10.55
N THR A 22 -0.43 -0.15 11.84
CA THR A 22 -1.72 -0.08 12.53
C THR A 22 -2.57 1.08 12.01
N GLY A 23 -2.00 2.25 11.78
CA GLY A 23 -2.74 3.38 11.19
C GLY A 23 -3.18 3.09 9.76
N LEU A 24 -2.37 2.36 8.98
CA LEU A 24 -2.72 1.96 7.61
C LEU A 24 -4.01 1.13 7.53
N LYS A 25 -4.33 0.33 8.56
CA LYS A 25 -5.55 -0.50 8.62
C LYS A 25 -6.85 0.30 8.52
N ALA A 26 -6.83 1.59 8.87
CA ALA A 26 -7.99 2.47 8.81
C ALA A 26 -8.20 3.11 7.42
N CYS A 27 -7.28 2.89 6.48
CA CYS A 27 -7.38 3.43 5.13
C CYS A 27 -8.26 2.53 4.27
N GLU A 28 -9.29 3.11 3.65
CA GLU A 28 -10.28 2.47 2.78
C GLU A 28 -10.19 3.01 1.33
N SER A 29 -9.25 3.93 1.07
CA SER A 29 -9.01 4.51 -0.25
C SER A 29 -7.54 4.91 -0.44
N ASN A 30 -7.10 5.00 -1.70
CA ASN A 30 -5.75 5.46 -2.04
C ASN A 30 -5.50 6.89 -1.56
N GLN A 31 -6.53 7.75 -1.57
CA GLN A 31 -6.41 9.09 -1.01
C GLN A 31 -6.16 9.08 0.50
N GLN A 32 -6.83 8.21 1.26
CA GLN A 32 -6.57 8.08 2.69
C GLN A 32 -5.15 7.55 2.99
N ILE A 33 -4.60 6.67 2.14
CA ILE A 33 -3.19 6.22 2.27
C ILE A 33 -2.24 7.42 2.08
N VAL A 34 -2.49 8.24 1.07
CA VAL A 34 -1.69 9.45 0.78
C VAL A 34 -1.81 10.46 1.93
N ASP A 35 -3.01 10.74 2.42
CA ASP A 35 -3.24 11.67 3.53
C ASP A 35 -2.59 11.16 4.83
N TYR A 36 -2.64 9.85 5.05
CA TYR A 36 -1.98 9.22 6.19
C TYR A 36 -0.46 9.34 6.09
N ALA A 37 0.13 9.02 4.94
CA ALA A 37 1.56 9.18 4.70
C ALA A 37 2.01 10.63 4.89
N PHE A 38 1.22 11.59 4.40
CA PHE A 38 1.45 13.02 4.60
C PHE A 38 1.43 13.41 6.08
N SER A 39 0.49 12.86 6.86
CA SER A 39 0.42 13.11 8.31
C SER A 39 1.66 12.63 9.09
N LEU A 40 2.39 11.66 8.54
CA LEU A 40 3.65 11.13 9.08
C LEU A 40 4.89 11.84 8.53
N GLY A 41 4.73 12.80 7.61
CA GLY A 41 5.82 13.57 7.00
C GLY A 41 6.30 13.06 5.63
N TYR A 42 5.67 12.04 5.05
CA TYR A 42 5.97 11.55 3.70
C TYR A 42 5.14 12.30 2.66
N SER A 43 5.81 13.06 1.79
CA SER A 43 5.12 13.91 0.81
C SER A 43 5.14 13.31 -0.59
N PHE A 44 4.02 12.76 -1.01
CA PHE A 44 3.74 12.35 -2.39
C PHE A 44 2.27 12.57 -2.73
N THR A 45 1.97 12.68 -4.02
CA THR A 45 0.62 12.92 -4.53
C THR A 45 -0.14 11.61 -4.76
N HIS A 46 -1.46 11.71 -4.87
CA HIS A 46 -2.30 10.58 -5.26
C HIS A 46 -1.92 9.99 -6.63
N SER A 47 -1.48 10.83 -7.58
CA SER A 47 -1.04 10.35 -8.89
C SER A 47 0.23 9.52 -8.77
N GLU A 48 1.24 10.01 -8.04
CA GLU A 48 2.50 9.27 -7.84
C GLU A 48 2.26 7.94 -7.12
N TRP A 49 1.36 7.92 -6.13
CA TRP A 49 0.96 6.68 -5.46
C TRP A 49 0.24 5.72 -6.40
N SER A 50 -0.69 6.21 -7.23
CA SER A 50 -1.43 5.39 -8.19
C SER A 50 -0.48 4.76 -9.23
N ASP A 51 0.46 5.53 -9.76
CA ASP A 51 1.47 5.06 -10.72
C ASP A 51 2.41 4.02 -10.09
N TYR A 52 2.74 4.18 -8.80
CA TYR A 52 3.54 3.21 -8.04
C TYR A 52 2.81 1.89 -7.89
N VAL A 53 1.55 1.95 -7.44
CA VAL A 53 0.69 0.78 -7.29
C VAL A 53 0.48 0.10 -8.65
N GLU A 54 0.15 0.83 -9.70
CA GLU A 54 -0.08 0.23 -11.03
C GLU A 54 1.16 -0.51 -11.54
N ALA A 55 2.35 0.08 -11.42
CA ALA A 55 3.58 -0.57 -11.84
C ALA A 55 3.90 -1.83 -11.03
N ASP A 56 3.68 -1.82 -9.71
CA ASP A 56 3.82 -3.00 -8.85
C ASP A 56 2.82 -4.10 -9.26
N TRP A 57 1.60 -3.72 -9.62
CA TRP A 57 0.56 -4.64 -10.06
C TRP A 57 0.81 -5.24 -11.44
N LEU A 58 1.49 -4.54 -12.34
CA LEU A 58 1.92 -5.10 -13.64
C LEU A 58 2.88 -6.28 -13.48
N LEU A 59 3.54 -6.42 -12.32
CA LEU A 59 4.41 -7.54 -12.00
C LEU A 59 3.64 -8.74 -11.41
N LEU A 60 2.35 -8.59 -11.08
CA LEU A 60 1.52 -9.68 -10.56
C LEU A 60 1.01 -10.59 -11.67
N PRO A 61 1.08 -11.93 -11.51
CA PRO A 61 0.41 -12.86 -12.39
C PRO A 61 -1.11 -12.61 -12.39
N ALA A 62 -1.75 -12.62 -13.56
CA ALA A 62 -3.18 -12.32 -13.73
C ALA A 62 -4.14 -13.08 -12.75
N PRO A 63 -3.93 -14.36 -12.40
CA PRO A 63 -4.81 -15.04 -11.44
C PRO A 63 -4.76 -14.46 -10.01
N GLN A 64 -3.63 -13.84 -9.62
CA GLN A 64 -3.46 -13.25 -8.30
C GLN A 64 -4.09 -11.85 -8.23
N SER A 65 -4.05 -11.07 -9.31
CA SER A 65 -4.60 -9.71 -9.33
C SER A 65 -6.12 -9.70 -9.17
N ASP A 66 -6.85 -10.67 -9.73
CA ASP A 66 -8.31 -10.77 -9.61
C ASP A 66 -8.75 -11.03 -8.16
N LEU A 67 -8.05 -11.93 -7.45
CA LEU A 67 -8.31 -12.21 -6.03
C LEU A 67 -8.00 -11.01 -5.12
N ILE A 68 -7.00 -10.22 -5.49
CA ILE A 68 -6.63 -9.02 -4.74
C ILE A 68 -7.65 -7.90 -4.98
N ARG A 69 -8.15 -7.75 -6.22
CA ARG A 69 -9.20 -6.77 -6.59
C ARG A 69 -10.56 -7.07 -5.97
N ALA A 70 -10.87 -8.34 -5.73
CA ALA A 70 -12.12 -8.75 -5.11
C ALA A 70 -12.18 -8.47 -3.60
N ALA A 71 -11.09 -8.01 -2.98
CA ALA A 71 -11.05 -7.71 -1.56
C ALA A 71 -11.95 -6.50 -1.23
N ASP A 72 -12.77 -6.64 -0.19
CA ASP A 72 -13.61 -5.56 0.33
C ASP A 72 -12.73 -4.40 0.83
N VAL A 73 -13.01 -3.19 0.33
CA VAL A 73 -12.31 -1.96 0.67
C VAL A 73 -12.44 -1.59 2.15
N THR A 74 -13.50 -2.05 2.82
CA THR A 74 -13.70 -1.81 4.26
C THR A 74 -12.97 -2.83 5.13
N HIS A 75 -12.39 -3.88 4.55
CA HIS A 75 -11.60 -4.84 5.30
C HIS A 75 -10.19 -4.27 5.55
N TRP A 76 -9.71 -4.30 6.80
CA TRP A 76 -8.42 -3.72 7.20
C TRP A 76 -7.22 -4.17 6.35
N SER A 77 -7.29 -5.38 5.77
CA SER A 77 -6.23 -5.92 4.90
C SER A 77 -6.19 -5.27 3.52
N TRP A 78 -7.20 -4.49 3.14
CA TRP A 78 -7.30 -3.87 1.81
C TRP A 78 -6.13 -2.93 1.55
N ALA A 79 -5.76 -2.10 2.52
CA ALA A 79 -4.62 -1.20 2.35
C ALA A 79 -3.30 -1.98 2.15
N PHE A 80 -3.12 -3.09 2.87
CA PHE A 80 -1.96 -3.99 2.73
C PHE A 80 -1.92 -4.71 1.37
N ARG A 81 -3.00 -4.67 0.59
CA ARG A 81 -3.05 -5.27 -0.74
C ARG A 81 -2.52 -4.38 -1.85
N GLN A 82 -2.29 -3.09 -1.58
CA GLN A 82 -1.91 -2.14 -2.62
C GLN A 82 -0.54 -2.42 -3.23
N VAL A 83 0.47 -2.85 -2.44
CA VAL A 83 1.83 -3.09 -2.96
C VAL A 83 2.39 -4.45 -2.51
N SER A 84 3.27 -5.04 -3.31
CA SER A 84 3.78 -6.41 -3.11
C SER A 84 4.44 -6.61 -1.75
N SER A 85 5.23 -5.63 -1.31
CA SER A 85 5.92 -5.68 -0.02
C SER A 85 4.95 -5.77 1.16
N TRP A 86 3.80 -5.10 1.09
CA TRP A 86 2.78 -5.19 2.13
C TRP A 86 1.95 -6.47 2.03
N ARG A 87 1.70 -6.96 0.80
CA ARG A 87 1.02 -8.26 0.59
C ARG A 87 1.78 -9.41 1.22
N ALA A 88 3.12 -9.36 1.20
CA ALA A 88 3.96 -10.36 1.88
C ALA A 88 3.68 -10.40 3.40
N MET A 89 3.40 -9.26 4.03
CA MET A 89 3.07 -9.19 5.46
C MET A 89 1.76 -9.92 5.80
N LEU A 90 0.83 -10.06 4.84
CA LEU A 90 -0.41 -10.82 5.02
C LEU A 90 -0.19 -12.33 4.92
N MET A 91 0.84 -12.77 4.19
CA MET A 91 1.12 -14.19 3.93
C MET A 91 2.07 -14.82 4.96
N GLU A 92 2.87 -14.05 5.69
CA GLU A 92 3.71 -14.58 6.78
C GLU A 92 2.96 -14.84 8.10
N GLY A 93 1.64 -14.60 8.15
CA GLY A 93 0.80 -14.77 9.33
C GLY A 93 -0.19 -15.94 9.29
N ALA A 94 -0.08 -16.85 8.32
CA ALA A 94 -0.98 -18.01 8.15
C ALA A 94 -0.30 -19.34 8.50
#